data_AF-A0A961DJ96-F1
#
_entry.id   AF-A0A961DJ96-F1
#
_cell.length_a   1.000
_cell.length_b   1.000
_cell.length_c   1.000
_cell.angle_alpha   90.00
_cell.angle_beta   90.00
_cell.angle_gamma   90.00
#
_symmetry.space_group_name_H-M   'P 1'
#
loop_
_entity.id
_entity.type
_entity.pdbx_description
1 polymer ?
#
loop_
_entity_poly.entity_id
_entity_poly.type
_entity_poly.pdbx_seq_one_letter_code
_entity_poly.pdbx_strand_id
1 'polypeptide(L)'
;KGTGNARHGDKKVSQFRKGGHAKQKTRLREHYHKDMPKKMRRKANRNALLAKLIDNEVRVIDKLAFDRPQTRAFVDLLKALKIDRTVLVALAGDDSVESTRNAKLSARNVDDVTICKSDQLTCYEMLNHRFMVIEKADLEAWLAGPSSQTDKDAKLNPQGKGNGQKAARKARPDRGPSVKGGWREASPVTEGTA
;
A
#
# COMPACT_ATOMS: atom_id res chain seq x y z
N LYS A 1 21.51 -21.06 55.56
CA LYS A 1 23.00 -21.14 55.55
C LYS A 1 23.41 -22.54 55.98
N GLY A 2 24.57 -23.05 55.58
CA GLY A 2 25.08 -24.37 56.01
C GLY A 2 24.92 -25.53 55.01
N THR A 3 24.48 -25.27 53.77
CA THR A 3 24.22 -26.31 52.76
C THR A 3 25.40 -26.58 51.82
N GLY A 4 26.55 -25.91 51.99
CA GLY A 4 27.72 -26.01 51.08
C GLY A 4 27.52 -25.43 49.67
N ASN A 5 26.26 -25.25 49.24
CA ASN A 5 25.89 -24.72 47.93
C ASN A 5 26.00 -23.19 47.84
N ALA A 6 26.15 -22.69 46.61
CA ALA A 6 26.09 -21.27 46.29
C ALA A 6 24.73 -20.66 46.68
N ARG A 7 24.74 -19.37 47.07
CA ARG A 7 23.54 -18.65 47.50
C ARG A 7 22.65 -18.35 46.29
N HIS A 8 21.52 -19.03 46.20
CA HIS A 8 20.57 -18.84 45.12
C HIS A 8 19.13 -18.74 45.65
N GLY A 9 18.29 -17.99 44.92
CA GLY A 9 16.87 -17.83 45.18
C GLY A 9 16.03 -18.71 44.26
N ASP A 10 15.13 -18.11 43.48
CA ASP A 10 14.27 -18.83 42.53
C ASP A 10 15.09 -19.58 41.46
N LYS A 11 14.65 -20.80 41.11
CA LYS A 11 15.25 -21.63 40.05
C LYS A 11 15.04 -21.07 38.63
N LYS A 12 14.15 -20.08 38.45
CA LYS A 12 13.86 -19.44 37.15
C LYS A 12 14.78 -18.26 36.80
N VAL A 13 15.71 -17.86 37.68
CA VAL A 13 16.62 -16.73 37.40
C VAL A 13 17.61 -17.03 36.28
N SER A 14 18.10 -15.97 35.64
CA SER A 14 18.85 -16.04 34.38
C SER A 14 20.20 -16.74 34.44
N GLN A 15 20.76 -16.93 35.64
CA GLN A 15 22.03 -17.66 35.81
C GLN A 15 21.87 -19.18 35.71
N PHE A 16 20.64 -19.72 35.77
CA PHE A 16 20.38 -21.16 35.72
C PHE A 16 19.99 -21.65 34.32
N ARG A 17 20.29 -22.92 34.05
CA ARG A 17 19.84 -23.61 32.82
C ARG A 17 18.31 -23.67 32.80
N LYS A 18 17.69 -23.27 31.68
CA LYS A 18 16.24 -23.09 31.51
C LYS A 18 15.62 -21.94 32.34
N GLY A 19 16.43 -21.08 32.95
CA GLY A 19 15.98 -19.81 33.51
C GLY A 19 15.69 -18.76 32.42
N GLY A 20 15.07 -17.65 32.80
CA GLY A 20 14.75 -16.56 31.86
C GLY A 20 15.99 -15.83 31.31
N HIS A 21 15.86 -15.09 30.21
CA HIS A 21 16.95 -14.26 29.68
C HIS A 21 16.83 -12.80 30.15
N ALA A 22 17.82 -12.31 30.93
CA ALA A 22 17.77 -10.97 31.53
C ALA A 22 17.75 -9.81 30.52
N LYS A 23 18.38 -9.99 29.35
CA LYS A 23 18.37 -9.02 28.24
C LYS A 23 17.78 -9.62 26.97
N GLN A 24 16.65 -10.30 27.10
CA GLN A 24 15.97 -10.84 25.92
C GLN A 24 15.61 -9.69 24.97
N LYS A 25 15.96 -9.83 23.69
CA LYS A 25 15.51 -8.93 22.62
C LYS A 25 14.03 -9.25 22.31
N THR A 26 13.13 -8.91 23.22
CA THR A 26 11.67 -9.12 23.07
C THR A 26 11.03 -8.09 22.15
N ARG A 27 11.81 -7.18 21.55
CA ARG A 27 11.29 -6.19 20.61
C ARG A 27 10.90 -6.88 19.30
N LEU A 28 9.61 -7.19 19.20
CA LEU A 28 8.87 -7.46 17.97
C LEU A 28 9.05 -6.34 16.93
N ARG A 29 8.83 -6.67 15.65
CA ARG A 29 8.95 -5.74 14.51
C ARG A 29 8.16 -4.45 14.72
N GLU A 30 7.02 -4.55 15.39
CA GLU A 30 6.10 -3.44 15.62
C GLU A 30 6.70 -2.31 16.46
N HIS A 31 7.61 -2.63 17.39
CA HIS A 31 8.23 -1.63 18.26
C HIS A 31 9.22 -0.72 17.53
N TYR A 32 9.54 -0.99 16.27
CA TYR A 32 10.41 -0.15 15.44
C TYR A 32 9.62 0.77 14.50
N HIS A 33 8.30 0.67 14.46
CA HIS A 33 7.48 1.60 13.68
C HIS A 33 7.51 3.00 14.31
N LYS A 34 7.83 3.99 13.48
CA LYS A 34 7.73 5.41 13.82
C LYS A 34 6.70 6.06 12.92
N ASP A 35 5.75 6.76 13.52
CA ASP A 35 4.77 7.52 12.77
C ASP A 35 5.40 8.73 12.09
N MET A 36 4.98 8.98 10.85
CA MET A 36 5.45 10.11 10.06
C MET A 36 4.23 10.95 9.62
N PRO A 37 4.28 12.28 9.78
CA PRO A 37 3.21 13.17 9.33
C PRO A 37 2.90 12.98 7.85
N LYS A 38 1.60 13.00 7.49
CA LYS A 38 1.13 12.80 6.10
C LYS A 38 1.79 13.75 5.10
N LYS A 39 2.01 15.02 5.49
CA LYS A 39 2.65 16.02 4.63
C LYS A 39 4.10 15.65 4.29
N MET A 40 4.83 15.08 5.23
CA MET A 40 6.22 14.66 5.02
C MET A 40 6.28 13.48 4.05
N ARG A 41 5.33 12.52 4.16
CA ARG A 41 5.20 11.41 3.20
C ARG A 41 4.91 11.89 1.77
N ARG A 42 3.99 12.84 1.61
CA ARG A 42 3.67 13.43 0.29
C ARG A 42 4.87 14.15 -0.33
N LYS A 43 5.58 14.95 0.48
CA LYS A 43 6.83 15.59 0.04
C LYS A 43 7.89 14.58 -0.39
N ALA A 44 8.05 13.48 0.36
CA ALA A 44 9.00 12.44 0.02
C ALA A 44 8.70 11.81 -1.35
N ASN A 45 7.43 11.48 -1.63
CA ASN A 45 7.02 10.97 -2.95
C ASN A 45 7.35 11.94 -4.08
N ARG A 46 7.07 13.24 -3.87
CA ARG A 46 7.30 14.28 -4.88
C ARG A 46 8.79 14.52 -5.13
N ASN A 47 9.61 14.49 -4.07
CA ASN A 47 11.05 14.60 -4.16
C ASN A 47 11.67 13.36 -4.84
N ALA A 48 11.16 12.16 -4.57
CA ALA A 48 11.61 10.95 -5.25
C ALA A 48 11.34 11.01 -6.76
N LEU A 49 10.15 11.45 -7.16
CA LEU A 49 9.83 11.66 -8.56
C LEU A 49 10.73 12.72 -9.20
N LEU A 50 10.95 13.85 -8.51
CA LEU A 50 11.83 14.92 -8.99
C LEU A 50 13.26 14.41 -9.20
N ALA A 51 13.81 13.66 -8.26
CA ALA A 51 15.16 13.08 -8.39
C ALA A 51 15.27 12.19 -9.64
N LYS A 52 14.30 11.30 -9.86
CA LYS A 52 14.27 10.47 -11.06
C LYS A 52 14.13 11.24 -12.37
N LEU A 53 13.37 12.33 -12.35
CA LEU A 53 13.23 13.20 -13.53
C LEU A 53 14.55 13.90 -13.86
N ILE A 54 15.26 14.40 -12.84
CA ILE A 54 16.59 15.02 -13.01
C ILE A 54 17.58 14.01 -13.60
N ASP A 55 17.54 12.77 -13.12
CA ASP A 55 18.43 11.69 -13.58
C ASP A 55 17.98 11.06 -14.91
N ASN A 56 16.90 11.55 -15.53
CA ASN A 56 16.30 11.02 -16.76
C ASN A 56 15.92 9.53 -16.70
N GLU A 57 15.55 9.07 -15.50
CA GLU A 57 15.19 7.67 -15.19
C GLU A 57 13.69 7.39 -15.36
N VAL A 58 12.88 8.42 -15.63
CA VAL A 58 11.45 8.29 -15.90
C VAL A 58 11.21 8.20 -17.41
N ARG A 59 10.49 7.17 -17.84
CA ARG A 59 10.00 7.00 -19.21
C ARG A 59 8.49 7.18 -19.23
N VAL A 60 8.04 8.23 -19.91
CA VAL A 60 6.62 8.52 -20.10
C VAL A 60 6.19 7.98 -21.44
N ILE A 61 5.12 7.19 -21.46
CA ILE A 61 4.53 6.59 -22.67
C ILE A 61 3.10 7.14 -22.83
N ASP A 62 2.62 7.31 -24.06
CA ASP A 62 1.24 7.78 -24.26
C ASP A 62 0.21 6.71 -23.88
N LYS A 63 0.41 5.47 -24.34
CA LYS A 63 -0.49 4.36 -24.04
C LYS A 63 0.23 3.02 -24.10
N LEU A 64 0.02 2.17 -23.10
CA LEU A 64 0.52 0.81 -23.03
C LEU A 64 -0.63 -0.17 -23.36
N ALA A 65 -0.88 -0.38 -24.65
CA ALA A 65 -1.92 -1.28 -25.12
C ALA A 65 -1.35 -2.63 -25.59
N PHE A 66 -1.81 -3.72 -24.99
CA PHE A 66 -1.51 -5.09 -25.44
C PHE A 66 -2.82 -5.81 -25.78
N ASP A 67 -2.94 -6.29 -27.02
CA ASP A 67 -4.09 -7.07 -27.47
C ASP A 67 -4.11 -8.47 -26.86
N ARG A 68 -2.92 -9.04 -26.59
CA ARG A 68 -2.75 -10.35 -25.96
C ARG A 68 -1.65 -10.29 -24.90
N PRO A 69 -1.76 -11.08 -23.81
CA PRO A 69 -0.68 -11.16 -22.83
C PRO A 69 0.52 -11.90 -23.43
N GLN A 70 1.59 -11.18 -23.73
CA GLN A 70 2.81 -11.73 -24.33
C GLN A 70 4.06 -11.13 -23.69
N THR A 71 4.80 -11.95 -22.93
CA THR A 71 6.03 -11.55 -22.22
C THR A 71 7.14 -11.10 -23.17
N ARG A 72 7.27 -11.75 -24.34
CA ARG A 72 8.28 -11.39 -25.34
C ARG A 72 8.09 -9.96 -25.86
N ALA A 73 6.86 -9.60 -26.22
CA ALA A 73 6.53 -8.25 -26.68
C ALA A 73 6.84 -7.20 -25.60
N PHE A 74 6.60 -7.54 -24.33
CA PHE A 74 6.92 -6.66 -23.20
C PHE A 74 8.43 -6.47 -23.01
N VAL A 75 9.24 -7.53 -23.12
CA VAL A 75 10.71 -7.44 -23.06
C VAL A 75 11.27 -6.62 -24.22
N ASP A 76 10.72 -6.79 -25.43
CA ASP A 76 11.14 -6.02 -26.60
C ASP A 76 10.81 -4.53 -26.43
N LEU A 77 9.67 -4.20 -25.81
CA LEU A 77 9.32 -2.83 -25.43
C LEU A 77 10.31 -2.24 -24.41
N LEU A 78 10.70 -2.98 -23.37
CA LEU A 78 11.70 -2.52 -22.39
C LEU A 78 13.06 -2.25 -23.05
N LYS A 79 13.48 -3.10 -23.99
CA LYS A 79 14.70 -2.91 -24.77
C LYS A 79 14.62 -1.66 -25.66
N ALA A 80 13.48 -1.43 -26.31
CA ALA A 80 13.26 -0.23 -27.12
C ALA A 80 13.34 1.05 -26.29
N LEU A 81 12.90 1.01 -25.03
CA LEU A 81 13.00 2.12 -24.07
C LEU A 81 14.40 2.27 -23.44
N LYS A 82 15.36 1.42 -23.82
CA LYS A 82 16.74 1.37 -23.31
C LYS A 82 16.79 1.24 -21.78
N ILE A 83 15.96 0.36 -21.25
CA ILE A 83 15.92 0.02 -19.83
C ILE A 83 16.82 -1.19 -19.62
N ASP A 84 17.94 -1.00 -18.93
CA ASP A 84 19.01 -1.99 -18.74
C ASP A 84 19.04 -2.61 -17.34
N ARG A 85 18.17 -2.15 -16.42
CA ARG A 85 18.12 -2.55 -15.01
C ARG A 85 16.67 -2.67 -14.52
N THR A 86 16.52 -2.77 -13.20
CA THR A 86 15.23 -2.83 -12.49
C THR A 86 14.29 -1.70 -12.91
N VAL A 87 13.04 -2.07 -13.18
CA VAL A 87 12.01 -1.15 -13.65
C VAL A 87 10.74 -1.26 -12.83
N LEU A 88 10.21 -0.10 -12.46
CA LEU A 88 8.88 0.04 -11.89
C LEU A 88 7.89 0.43 -12.99
N VAL A 89 6.89 -0.39 -13.23
CA VAL A 89 5.82 -0.10 -14.18
C VAL A 89 4.58 0.34 -13.40
N ALA A 90 4.24 1.61 -13.53
CA ALA A 90 3.03 2.18 -12.95
C ALA A 90 1.89 2.06 -13.96
N LEU A 91 0.89 1.23 -13.64
CA LEU A 91 -0.31 1.04 -14.46
C LEU A 91 -1.52 1.65 -13.77
N ALA A 92 -2.47 2.18 -14.55
CA ALA A 92 -3.78 2.57 -14.04
C ALA A 92 -4.39 1.48 -13.14
N GLY A 93 -4.96 1.89 -12.00
CA GLY A 93 -5.47 0.96 -10.99
C GLY A 93 -6.71 0.16 -11.41
N ASP A 94 -7.29 0.48 -12.57
CA ASP A 94 -8.50 -0.12 -13.10
C ASP A 94 -8.18 -1.36 -13.96
N ASP A 95 -8.40 -2.54 -13.38
CA ASP A 95 -8.27 -3.82 -14.07
C ASP A 95 -9.45 -4.08 -15.04
N SER A 96 -10.41 -3.15 -15.19
CA SER A 96 -11.55 -3.26 -16.12
C SER A 96 -11.15 -3.09 -17.59
N VAL A 97 -10.02 -2.40 -17.84
CA VAL A 97 -9.48 -2.23 -19.18
C VAL A 97 -8.61 -3.45 -19.52
N GLU A 98 -9.04 -4.23 -20.51
CA GLU A 98 -8.34 -5.47 -20.92
C GLU A 98 -6.87 -5.23 -21.29
N SER A 99 -6.57 -4.07 -21.90
CA SER A 99 -5.19 -3.72 -22.26
C SER A 99 -4.27 -3.60 -21.04
N THR A 100 -4.74 -3.00 -19.95
CA THR A 100 -4.00 -2.84 -18.69
C THR A 100 -3.79 -4.21 -18.03
N ARG A 101 -4.80 -5.07 -18.08
CA ARG A 101 -4.71 -6.44 -17.59
C ARG A 101 -3.68 -7.25 -18.37
N ASN A 102 -3.66 -7.13 -19.69
CA ASN A 102 -2.71 -7.82 -20.55
C ASN A 102 -1.27 -7.34 -20.30
N ALA A 103 -1.06 -6.04 -20.11
CA ALA A 103 0.24 -5.48 -19.71
C ALA A 103 0.73 -6.09 -18.38
N LYS A 104 -0.15 -6.13 -17.37
CA LYS A 104 0.14 -6.69 -16.04
C LYS A 104 0.48 -8.18 -16.10
N LEU A 105 -0.26 -8.95 -16.89
CA LEU A 105 -0.01 -10.38 -17.09
C LEU A 105 1.28 -10.64 -17.86
N SER A 106 1.68 -9.74 -18.75
CA SER A 106 2.92 -9.83 -19.53
C SER A 106 4.16 -9.47 -18.71
N ALA A 107 4.04 -8.51 -17.79
CA ALA A 107 5.14 -8.06 -16.95
C ALA A 107 5.44 -8.98 -15.75
N ARG A 108 4.45 -9.69 -15.21
CA ARG A 108 4.59 -10.44 -13.93
C ARG A 108 5.65 -11.55 -13.89
N ASN A 109 6.09 -12.02 -15.06
CA ASN A 109 7.03 -13.14 -15.19
C ASN A 109 8.47 -12.67 -15.50
N VAL A 110 8.73 -11.37 -15.42
CA VAL A 110 10.05 -10.78 -15.66
C VAL A 110 10.62 -10.35 -14.31
N ASP A 111 11.75 -10.93 -13.91
CA ASP A 111 12.29 -10.77 -12.55
C ASP A 111 12.68 -9.33 -12.20
N ASP A 112 13.16 -8.56 -13.18
CA ASP A 112 13.60 -7.16 -12.98
C ASP A 112 12.44 -6.13 -13.01
N VAL A 113 11.19 -6.60 -13.13
CA VAL A 113 10.02 -5.75 -13.32
C VAL A 113 9.10 -5.84 -12.12
N THR A 114 8.89 -4.71 -11.45
CA THR A 114 7.86 -4.58 -10.43
C THR A 114 6.68 -3.79 -10.97
N ILE A 115 5.48 -4.30 -10.74
CA ILE A 115 4.24 -3.65 -11.17
C ILE A 115 3.61 -2.98 -9.96
N CYS A 116 3.26 -1.71 -10.11
CA CYS A 116 2.51 -0.96 -9.11
C CYS A 116 1.31 -0.27 -9.75
N LYS A 117 0.25 -0.04 -8.96
CA LYS A 117 -0.83 0.83 -9.40
C LYS A 117 -0.36 2.27 -9.35
N SER A 118 -0.71 3.08 -10.36
CA SER A 118 -0.36 4.50 -10.42
C SER A 118 -0.79 5.23 -9.15
N ASP A 119 -1.97 4.94 -8.61
CA ASP A 119 -2.48 5.48 -7.34
C ASP A 119 -1.67 5.10 -6.09
N GLN A 120 -0.99 3.94 -6.11
CA GLN A 120 -0.27 3.38 -4.96
C GLN A 120 1.23 3.62 -5.02
N LEU A 121 1.68 4.53 -5.90
CA LEU A 121 3.08 4.86 -6.05
C LEU A 121 3.67 5.42 -4.74
N THR A 122 4.68 4.74 -4.20
CA THR A 122 5.38 5.16 -2.99
C THR A 122 6.83 5.56 -3.30
N CYS A 123 7.39 6.43 -2.46
CA CYS A 123 8.81 6.79 -2.50
C CYS A 123 9.73 5.57 -2.46
N TYR A 124 9.36 4.54 -1.70
CA TYR A 124 10.12 3.29 -1.64
C TYR A 124 10.18 2.59 -3.00
N GLU A 125 9.02 2.37 -3.63
CA GLU A 125 8.97 1.75 -4.96
C GLU A 125 9.75 2.56 -5.98
N MET A 126 9.59 3.89 -5.98
CA MET A 126 10.35 4.74 -6.89
C MET A 126 11.85 4.57 -6.68
N LEU A 127 12.37 4.73 -5.47
CA LEU A 127 13.82 4.71 -5.23
C LEU A 127 14.45 3.31 -5.29
N ASN A 128 13.68 2.25 -5.07
CA ASN A 128 14.19 0.87 -5.13
C ASN A 128 14.46 0.40 -6.58
N HIS A 129 13.85 1.04 -7.57
CA HIS A 129 14.00 0.70 -8.98
C HIS A 129 14.81 1.78 -9.70
N ARG A 130 15.67 1.40 -10.65
CA ARG A 130 16.44 2.38 -11.43
C ARG A 130 15.54 3.12 -12.40
N PHE A 131 14.71 2.43 -13.16
CA PHE A 131 13.80 3.08 -14.11
C PHE A 131 12.36 3.06 -13.62
N MET A 132 11.59 4.05 -14.05
CA MET A 132 10.15 4.07 -13.86
C MET A 132 9.46 4.31 -15.20
N VAL A 133 8.47 3.50 -15.52
CA VAL A 133 7.61 3.64 -16.70
C VAL A 133 6.21 3.99 -16.25
N ILE A 134 5.63 5.05 -16.82
CA ILE A 134 4.27 5.49 -16.50
C ILE A 134 3.58 6.06 -17.75
N GLU A 135 2.27 5.88 -17.85
CA GLU A 135 1.49 6.54 -18.89
C GLU A 135 1.36 8.03 -18.61
N LYS A 136 1.31 8.86 -19.66
CA LYS A 136 1.17 10.32 -19.53
C LYS A 136 -0.07 10.70 -18.73
N ALA A 137 -1.22 10.09 -19.05
CA ALA A 137 -2.49 10.35 -18.38
C ALA A 137 -2.43 9.97 -16.88
N ASP A 138 -1.81 8.84 -16.57
CA ASP A 138 -1.62 8.38 -15.19
C ASP A 138 -0.71 9.31 -14.39
N LEU A 139 0.37 9.82 -15.01
CA LEU A 139 1.28 10.75 -14.36
C LEU A 139 0.58 12.08 -14.02
N GLU A 140 -0.19 12.63 -14.97
CA GLU A 140 -0.96 13.85 -14.75
C GLU A 140 -2.02 13.65 -13.65
N ALA A 141 -2.74 12.52 -13.68
CA ALA A 141 -3.72 12.17 -12.66
C ALA A 141 -3.08 12.01 -11.27
N TRP A 142 -1.91 11.37 -11.19
CA TRP A 142 -1.18 11.21 -9.93
C TRP A 142 -0.66 12.54 -9.37
N LEU A 143 -0.19 13.45 -10.23
CA LEU A 143 0.23 14.80 -9.84
C LEU A 143 -0.95 15.67 -9.36
N ALA A 144 -2.13 15.47 -9.94
CA ALA A 144 -3.37 16.08 -9.45
C ALA A 144 -3.92 15.40 -8.18
N GLY A 145 -3.45 14.20 -7.86
CA GLY A 145 -3.95 13.35 -6.78
C GLY A 145 -3.51 13.74 -5.37
N PRO A 146 -4.18 13.19 -4.32
CA PRO A 146 -3.89 13.52 -2.92
C PRO A 146 -2.53 12.99 -2.42
N SER A 147 -1.88 12.10 -3.17
CA SER A 147 -0.57 11.50 -2.85
C SER A 147 0.59 12.46 -3.09
N SER A 148 0.43 13.45 -3.96
CA SER A 148 1.47 14.39 -4.43
C SER A 148 1.21 15.86 -4.02
N GLN A 149 -0.05 16.20 -3.68
CA GLN A 149 -0.44 17.54 -3.26
C GLN A 149 0.22 17.98 -1.94
N THR A 150 0.98 19.09 -2.01
CA THR A 150 1.73 19.65 -0.87
C THR A 150 1.20 21.03 -0.45
N ASP A 151 0.42 21.69 -1.30
CA ASP A 151 -0.04 23.07 -1.14
C ASP A 151 -1.23 23.21 -0.17
N LYS A 152 -1.71 24.45 0.02
CA LYS A 152 -2.88 24.73 0.86
C LYS A 152 -4.12 23.95 0.39
N ASP A 153 -4.22 23.68 -0.91
CA ASP A 153 -5.28 22.90 -1.54
C ASP A 153 -5.32 21.44 -1.08
N ALA A 154 -4.18 20.90 -0.64
CA ALA A 154 -4.07 19.57 -0.07
C ALA A 154 -4.87 19.42 1.24
N LYS A 155 -5.21 20.54 1.91
CA LYS A 155 -6.11 20.59 3.06
C LYS A 155 -7.59 20.59 2.65
N LEU A 156 -7.94 21.18 1.49
CA LEU A 156 -9.33 21.29 1.05
C LEU A 156 -9.94 19.92 0.72
N ASN A 157 -9.16 19.00 0.13
CA ASN A 157 -9.62 17.66 -0.23
C ASN A 157 -8.57 16.56 0.01
N PRO A 158 -8.46 16.02 1.24
CA PRO A 158 -7.46 15.00 1.58
C PRO A 158 -7.61 13.65 0.85
N GLN A 159 -8.73 13.42 0.14
CA GLN A 159 -9.03 12.22 -0.65
C GLN A 159 -9.20 12.48 -2.16
N GLY A 160 -8.89 13.68 -2.68
CA GLY A 160 -9.11 13.99 -4.11
C GLY A 160 -10.57 13.96 -4.55
N LYS A 161 -11.53 13.98 -3.62
CA LYS A 161 -12.97 14.06 -3.95
C LYS A 161 -13.31 15.46 -4.42
N GLY A 162 -13.71 15.62 -5.67
CA GLY A 162 -14.27 16.87 -6.17
C GLY A 162 -15.48 17.33 -5.35
N ASN A 163 -15.74 18.64 -5.30
CA ASN A 163 -16.87 19.24 -4.55
C ASN A 163 -18.23 18.57 -4.85
N GLY A 164 -18.43 18.03 -6.06
CA GLY A 164 -19.67 17.35 -6.47
C GLY A 164 -19.99 16.05 -5.72
N GLN A 165 -18.99 15.31 -5.23
CA GLN A 165 -19.24 14.06 -4.50
C GLN A 165 -19.66 14.29 -3.03
N LYS A 166 -19.29 15.44 -2.45
CA LYS A 166 -19.82 15.86 -1.14
C LYS A 166 -21.30 16.22 -1.25
N ALA A 167 -21.71 16.88 -2.35
CA ALA A 167 -23.11 17.19 -2.63
C ALA A 167 -23.96 15.91 -2.80
N ALA A 168 -23.47 14.92 -3.56
CA ALA A 168 -24.16 13.64 -3.76
C ALA A 168 -24.34 12.81 -2.47
N ARG A 169 -23.41 12.90 -1.52
CA ARG A 169 -23.56 12.28 -0.18
C ARG A 169 -24.55 13.03 0.70
N LYS A 170 -24.59 14.36 0.60
CA LYS A 170 -25.53 15.20 1.35
C LYS A 170 -26.97 15.10 0.82
N ALA A 171 -27.11 14.75 -0.47
CA ALA A 171 -28.39 14.51 -1.14
C ALA A 171 -28.92 13.07 -1.01
N ARG A 172 -28.24 12.18 -0.28
CA ARG A 172 -28.82 10.87 0.05
C ARG A 172 -29.98 11.10 1.03
N PRO A 173 -31.21 10.65 0.73
CA PRO A 173 -32.30 10.75 1.69
C PRO A 173 -31.94 9.97 2.95
N ASP A 174 -32.30 10.55 4.10
CA ASP A 174 -32.00 10.04 5.42
C ASP A 174 -32.40 8.57 5.53
N ARG A 175 -31.44 7.69 5.81
CA ARG A 175 -31.78 6.33 6.23
C ARG A 175 -32.25 6.49 7.67
N GLY A 176 -33.57 6.46 7.84
CA GLY A 176 -34.26 6.66 9.11
C GLY A 176 -33.66 5.90 10.29
N PRO A 177 -33.99 6.32 11.52
CA PRO A 177 -33.22 6.00 12.72
C PRO A 177 -33.00 4.50 12.87
N SER A 178 -31.73 4.13 12.98
CA SER A 178 -31.29 2.78 13.37
C SER A 178 -31.96 2.43 14.70
N VAL A 179 -32.90 1.49 14.65
CA VAL A 179 -33.47 0.87 15.85
C VAL A 179 -32.35 0.21 16.65
N LYS A 180 -31.95 0.88 17.74
CA LYS A 180 -31.14 0.30 18.80
C LYS A 180 -32.04 -0.59 19.66
N GLY A 181 -31.68 -1.87 19.77
CA GLY A 181 -32.09 -2.72 20.88
C GLY A 181 -33.47 -3.36 20.75
N GLY A 182 -33.47 -4.64 20.41
CA GLY A 182 -34.57 -5.56 20.67
C GLY A 182 -33.98 -6.91 20.97
N TRP A 183 -33.93 -7.29 22.24
CA TRP A 183 -33.66 -8.66 22.66
C TRP A 183 -34.69 -9.56 21.99
N ARG A 184 -34.26 -10.68 21.40
CA ARG A 184 -35.18 -11.70 20.91
C ARG A 184 -35.94 -12.25 22.12
N GLU A 185 -37.22 -11.92 22.23
CA GLU A 185 -38.14 -12.67 23.09
C GLU A 185 -38.17 -14.12 22.61
N ALA A 186 -37.95 -15.03 23.56
CA ALA A 186 -38.09 -16.46 23.35
C ALA A 186 -39.57 -16.79 23.11
N SER A 187 -39.85 -17.53 22.04
CA SER A 187 -41.18 -18.08 21.77
C SER A 187 -41.60 -19.04 22.90
N PRO A 188 -42.88 -19.05 23.33
CA PRO A 188 -43.36 -19.99 24.33
C PRO A 188 -43.41 -21.42 23.76
N VAL A 189 -42.92 -22.36 24.57
CA VAL A 189 -43.08 -23.81 24.38
C VAL A 189 -44.56 -24.13 24.55
N THR A 190 -45.20 -24.66 23.50
CA THR A 190 -46.54 -25.23 23.61
C THR A 190 -46.44 -26.64 24.19
N GLU A 191 -46.92 -26.81 25.42
CA GLU A 191 -47.27 -28.12 25.97
C GLU A 191 -48.40 -28.73 25.14
N GLY A 192 -48.18 -29.96 24.67
CA GLY A 192 -49.20 -30.79 24.04
C GLY A 192 -49.17 -32.16 24.69
N THR A 193 -50.09 -32.39 25.63
CA THR A 193 -50.41 -33.72 26.15
C THR A 193 -51.89 -33.98 25.91
N ALA A 194 -52.18 -34.94 25.03
CA ALA A 194 -53.28 -35.91 25.08
C ALA A 194 -53.02 -36.97 24.00
#